data_AF-A0A3A5R3Q0-F1
#
_entry.id   AF-A0A3A5R3Q0-F1
#
_cell.length_a   1.000
_cell.length_b   1.000
_cell.length_c   1.000
_cell.angle_alpha   90.00
_cell.angle_beta   90.00
_cell.angle_gamma   90.00
#
_symmetry.space_group_name_H-M   'P 1'
#
loop_
_entity.id
_entity.type
_entity.pdbx_description
1 polymer ?
#
loop_
_entity_poly.entity_id
_entity_poly.type
_entity_poly.pdbx_seq_one_letter_code
_entity_poly.pdbx_strand_id
1 'polypeptide(L)'
;MKKFIALAAVVLVSMATTTMYAQESRAEKRADRKAQRDAERARLKAEEQAQDAISYDDAMAALKAHQFVMEADQVMFRNGQTAFVNSNTNFVLVNQGRGTVQVAFNTVYPGPNGIGGVTVDGTVSDIQMTTDKRGNVNCNFSIQGIGISAQIFLTLTDGGNNATVTISPNFNSNTMTLSGNLVPLEQSNIFKGRSW
;
A
#
# COMPACT_ATOMS: atom_id res chain seq x y z
N MET A 1 -30.04 68.91 -22.86
CA MET A 1 -29.65 67.56 -23.35
C MET A 1 -28.33 67.05 -22.75
N LYS A 2 -27.26 67.85 -22.62
CA LYS A 2 -25.97 67.39 -22.04
C LYS A 2 -26.03 66.88 -20.57
N LYS A 3 -26.91 67.46 -19.73
CA LYS A 3 -27.07 67.06 -18.31
C LYS A 3 -27.75 65.69 -18.11
N PHE A 4 -28.57 65.24 -19.06
CA PHE A 4 -29.26 63.94 -19.00
C PHE A 4 -28.36 62.77 -19.45
N ILE A 5 -27.46 63.02 -20.40
CA ILE A 5 -26.47 62.04 -20.85
C ILE A 5 -25.45 61.74 -19.74
N ALA A 6 -25.03 62.77 -18.99
CA ALA A 6 -24.15 62.61 -17.84
C ALA A 6 -24.79 61.76 -16.72
N LEU A 7 -26.09 61.94 -16.46
CA LEU A 7 -26.80 61.18 -15.42
C LEU A 7 -26.96 59.70 -15.80
N ALA A 8 -27.26 59.41 -17.07
CA ALA A 8 -27.36 58.04 -17.59
C ALA A 8 -26.01 57.30 -17.56
N ALA A 9 -24.91 58.00 -17.82
CA ALA A 9 -23.56 57.43 -17.75
C ALA A 9 -23.16 57.07 -16.30
N VAL A 10 -23.50 57.90 -15.31
CA VAL A 10 -23.19 57.62 -13.90
C VAL A 10 -23.96 56.42 -13.36
N VAL A 11 -25.24 56.27 -13.74
CA VAL A 11 -26.06 55.12 -13.33
C VAL A 11 -25.53 53.81 -13.93
N LEU A 12 -25.12 53.79 -15.19
CA LEU A 12 -24.54 52.60 -15.84
C LEU A 12 -23.18 52.20 -15.22
N VAL A 13 -22.33 53.16 -14.85
CA VAL A 13 -21.05 52.88 -14.17
C VAL A 13 -21.27 52.35 -12.74
N SER A 14 -22.31 52.83 -12.04
CA SER A 14 -22.66 52.34 -10.69
C SER A 14 -23.25 50.91 -10.66
N MET A 15 -23.95 50.49 -11.73
CA MET A 15 -24.45 49.11 -11.87
C MET A 15 -23.37 48.12 -12.33
N ALA A 16 -22.42 48.58 -13.15
CA ALA A 16 -21.28 47.76 -13.56
C ALA A 16 -20.32 47.47 -12.39
N THR A 17 -20.09 48.44 -11.51
CA THR A 17 -19.18 48.28 -10.36
C THR A 17 -19.74 47.32 -9.31
N THR A 18 -21.03 47.40 -8.98
CA THR A 18 -21.65 46.53 -7.95
C THR A 18 -21.73 45.05 -8.33
N THR A 19 -21.89 44.73 -9.62
CA THR A 19 -21.90 43.34 -10.11
C THR A 19 -20.50 42.72 -10.14
N MET A 20 -19.45 43.51 -10.38
CA MET A 20 -18.06 43.05 -10.36
C MET A 20 -17.59 42.66 -8.95
N TYR A 21 -17.85 43.49 -7.92
CA TYR A 21 -17.46 43.18 -6.53
C TYR A 21 -18.15 41.92 -5.97
N ALA A 22 -19.40 41.66 -6.36
CA ALA A 22 -20.12 40.46 -5.93
C ALA A 22 -19.56 39.18 -6.57
N GLN A 23 -19.07 39.27 -7.81
CA GLN A 23 -18.43 38.16 -8.52
C GLN A 23 -17.00 37.90 -8.02
N GLU A 24 -16.22 38.95 -7.75
CA GLU A 24 -14.89 38.86 -7.11
C GLU A 24 -14.99 38.23 -5.72
N SER A 25 -15.94 38.66 -4.87
CA SER A 25 -16.09 38.08 -3.52
C SER A 25 -16.44 36.58 -3.50
N ARG A 26 -17.10 36.07 -4.54
CA ARG A 26 -17.39 34.63 -4.69
C ARG A 26 -16.19 33.87 -5.28
N ALA A 27 -15.41 34.51 -6.15
CA ALA A 27 -14.19 33.95 -6.71
C ALA A 27 -13.06 33.87 -5.67
N GLU A 28 -12.87 34.92 -4.86
CA GLU A 28 -11.93 34.96 -3.73
C GLU A 28 -12.28 33.91 -2.69
N LYS A 29 -13.53 33.81 -2.23
CA LYS A 29 -13.95 32.75 -1.28
C LYS A 29 -13.74 31.33 -1.83
N ARG A 30 -13.82 31.14 -3.15
CA ARG A 30 -13.51 29.85 -3.79
C ARG A 30 -12.01 29.59 -3.87
N ALA A 31 -11.21 30.62 -4.16
CA ALA A 31 -9.76 30.56 -4.17
C ALA A 31 -9.21 30.27 -2.77
N ASP A 32 -9.70 30.95 -1.74
CA ASP A 32 -9.31 30.74 -0.34
C ASP A 32 -9.65 29.32 0.13
N ARG A 33 -10.86 28.82 -0.18
CA ARG A 33 -11.24 27.44 0.16
C ARG A 33 -10.39 26.40 -0.59
N LYS A 34 -9.94 26.71 -1.80
CA LYS A 34 -9.01 25.85 -2.56
C LYS A 34 -7.62 25.87 -1.93
N ALA A 35 -7.08 27.05 -1.61
CA ALA A 35 -5.80 27.19 -0.94
C ALA A 35 -5.77 26.48 0.42
N GLN A 36 -6.84 26.59 1.22
CA GLN A 36 -6.96 25.86 2.50
C GLN A 36 -6.96 24.34 2.32
N ARG A 37 -7.67 23.82 1.32
CA ARG A 37 -7.65 22.37 1.02
C ARG A 37 -6.32 21.91 0.48
N ASP A 38 -5.68 22.70 -0.37
CA ASP A 38 -4.38 22.38 -0.95
C ASP A 38 -3.30 22.39 0.15
N ALA A 39 -3.36 23.34 1.09
CA ALA A 39 -2.50 23.38 2.28
C ALA A 39 -2.74 22.19 3.21
N GLU A 40 -4.00 21.85 3.50
CA GLU A 40 -4.30 20.69 4.36
C GLU A 40 -3.88 19.37 3.70
N ARG A 41 -4.09 19.21 2.38
CA ARG A 41 -3.59 18.04 1.64
C ARG A 41 -2.07 17.95 1.66
N ALA A 42 -1.38 19.09 1.52
CA ALA A 42 0.08 19.11 1.61
C ALA A 42 0.56 18.72 3.02
N ARG A 43 -0.14 19.16 4.07
CA ARG A 43 0.15 18.79 5.46
C ARG A 43 -0.07 17.29 5.70
N LEU A 44 -1.23 16.77 5.32
CA LEU A 44 -1.55 15.34 5.44
C LEU A 44 -0.55 14.47 4.68
N LYS A 45 -0.17 14.88 3.46
CA LYS A 45 0.85 14.18 2.67
C LYS A 45 2.23 14.21 3.32
N ALA A 46 2.60 15.32 3.96
CA ALA A 46 3.86 15.40 4.69
C ALA A 46 3.87 14.52 5.95
N GLU A 47 2.74 14.46 6.66
CA GLU A 47 2.54 13.56 7.81
C GLU A 47 2.60 12.08 7.37
N GLU A 48 1.93 11.73 6.27
CA GLU A 48 1.96 10.38 5.67
C GLU A 48 3.37 9.99 5.24
N GLN A 49 4.09 10.88 4.54
CA GLN A 49 5.48 10.65 4.14
C GLN A 49 6.43 10.43 5.33
N ALA A 50 6.22 11.15 6.43
CA ALA A 50 7.01 10.96 7.64
C ALA A 50 6.72 9.58 8.27
N GLN A 51 5.45 9.17 8.31
CA GLN A 51 5.06 7.85 8.82
C GLN A 51 5.55 6.72 7.92
N ASP A 52 5.47 6.88 6.61
CA ASP A 52 5.93 5.88 5.65
C ASP A 52 7.44 5.70 5.72
N ALA A 53 8.20 6.78 5.91
CA ALA A 53 9.65 6.71 6.12
C ALA A 53 10.01 5.90 7.37
N ILE A 54 9.33 6.15 8.50
CA ILE A 54 9.52 5.35 9.73
C ILE A 54 9.18 3.88 9.47
N SER A 55 8.05 3.63 8.80
CA SER A 55 7.58 2.27 8.51
C SER A 55 8.53 1.53 7.57
N TYR A 56 9.16 2.24 6.62
CA TYR A 56 10.18 1.71 5.74
C TYR A 56 11.46 1.34 6.51
N ASP A 57 11.93 2.20 7.41
CA ASP A 57 13.09 1.93 8.26
C ASP A 57 12.86 0.70 9.16
N ASP A 58 11.67 0.59 9.77
CA ASP A 58 11.25 -0.56 10.56
C ASP A 58 11.20 -1.85 9.70
N ALA A 59 10.60 -1.77 8.52
CA ALA A 59 10.53 -2.88 7.57
C ALA A 59 11.93 -3.34 7.12
N MET A 60 12.84 -2.39 6.86
CA MET A 60 14.22 -2.64 6.51
C MET A 60 15.01 -3.30 7.65
N ALA A 61 14.82 -2.83 8.88
CA ALA A 61 15.42 -3.45 10.07
C ALA A 61 14.90 -4.88 10.27
N ALA A 62 13.59 -5.09 10.12
CA ALA A 62 12.95 -6.40 10.24
C ALA A 62 13.45 -7.40 9.18
N LEU A 63 13.63 -6.95 7.93
CA LEU A 63 14.24 -7.76 6.87
C LEU A 63 15.67 -8.14 7.22
N LYS A 64 16.51 -7.19 7.65
CA LYS A 64 17.91 -7.46 8.05
C LYS A 64 18.03 -8.39 9.26
N ALA A 65 17.09 -8.31 10.19
CA ALA A 65 17.03 -9.19 11.36
C ALA A 65 16.44 -10.58 11.03
N HIS A 66 15.89 -10.76 9.82
CA HIS A 66 15.07 -11.92 9.45
C HIS A 66 13.90 -12.13 10.44
N GLN A 67 13.26 -11.05 10.86
CA GLN A 67 12.21 -11.06 11.87
C GLN A 67 11.04 -10.18 11.42
N PHE A 68 10.25 -10.68 10.48
CA PHE A 68 9.17 -9.91 9.85
C PHE A 68 7.92 -10.76 9.57
N VAL A 69 6.81 -10.07 9.38
CA VAL A 69 5.61 -10.60 8.74
C VAL A 69 5.24 -9.69 7.57
N MET A 70 5.02 -10.28 6.41
CA MET A 70 4.30 -9.62 5.31
C MET A 70 2.83 -10.01 5.42
N GLU A 71 1.99 -9.05 5.81
CA GLU A 71 0.55 -9.19 5.98
C GLU A 71 -0.15 -8.79 4.68
N ALA A 72 -0.74 -9.75 3.98
CA ALA A 72 -1.38 -9.47 2.70
C ALA A 72 -2.81 -8.94 2.88
N ASP A 73 -3.15 -7.91 2.13
CA ASP A 73 -4.52 -7.41 2.00
C ASP A 73 -5.13 -7.73 0.63
N GLN A 74 -4.31 -8.07 -0.35
CA GLN A 74 -4.71 -8.39 -1.72
C GLN A 74 -3.93 -9.58 -2.28
N VAL A 75 -4.59 -10.30 -3.18
CA VAL A 75 -3.98 -11.30 -4.05
C VAL A 75 -4.17 -10.91 -5.49
N MET A 76 -3.13 -11.09 -6.30
CA MET A 76 -3.16 -10.97 -7.75
C MET A 76 -3.14 -12.37 -8.37
N PHE A 77 -4.15 -12.65 -9.19
CA PHE A 77 -4.27 -13.88 -9.96
C PHE A 77 -3.45 -13.80 -11.26
N ARG A 78 -3.18 -14.96 -11.86
CA ARG A 78 -2.40 -15.08 -13.11
C ARG A 78 -2.99 -14.29 -14.29
N ASN A 79 -4.30 -14.05 -14.30
CA ASN A 79 -4.99 -13.25 -15.32
C ASN A 79 -4.90 -11.72 -15.05
N GLY A 80 -4.16 -11.30 -14.02
CA GLY A 80 -4.01 -9.90 -13.61
C GLY A 80 -5.16 -9.34 -12.77
N GLN A 81 -6.20 -10.12 -12.50
CA GLN A 81 -7.25 -9.69 -11.58
C GLN A 81 -6.75 -9.69 -10.15
N THR A 82 -7.21 -8.72 -9.34
CA THR A 82 -6.93 -8.66 -7.91
C THR A 82 -8.19 -8.94 -7.08
N ALA A 83 -8.01 -9.46 -5.87
CA ALA A 83 -9.07 -9.60 -4.88
C ALA A 83 -8.53 -9.30 -3.48
N PHE A 84 -9.38 -8.72 -2.63
CA PHE A 84 -9.04 -8.51 -1.23
C PHE A 84 -9.03 -9.84 -0.46
N VAL A 85 -8.11 -9.96 0.48
CA VAL A 85 -7.92 -11.14 1.33
C VAL A 85 -7.74 -10.74 2.79
N ASN A 86 -7.95 -11.70 3.69
CA ASN A 86 -7.72 -11.51 5.13
C ASN A 86 -6.25 -11.82 5.46
N SER A 87 -5.54 -10.88 6.08
CA SER A 87 -4.14 -11.05 6.48
C SER A 87 -3.92 -12.17 7.49
N ASN A 88 -4.93 -12.53 8.30
CA ASN A 88 -4.83 -13.65 9.27
C ASN A 88 -4.60 -15.02 8.62
N THR A 89 -4.97 -15.15 7.35
CA THR A 89 -4.85 -16.40 6.57
C THR A 89 -4.04 -16.20 5.29
N ASN A 90 -3.47 -15.01 5.07
CA ASN A 90 -2.70 -14.64 3.89
C ASN A 90 -1.49 -13.83 4.36
N PHE A 91 -0.40 -14.52 4.68
CA PHE A 91 0.82 -13.89 5.19
C PHE A 91 2.07 -14.72 4.89
N VAL A 92 3.22 -14.05 4.93
CA VAL A 92 4.54 -14.68 4.98
C VAL A 92 5.24 -14.21 6.24
N LEU A 93 5.56 -15.13 7.13
CA LEU A 93 6.26 -14.89 8.39
C LEU A 93 7.66 -15.47 8.31
N VAL A 94 8.65 -14.70 8.76
CA VAL A 94 10.01 -15.16 9.01
C VAL A 94 10.41 -14.75 10.41
N ASN A 95 10.84 -15.73 11.20
CA ASN A 95 11.46 -15.54 12.51
C ASN A 95 12.77 -16.32 12.54
N GLN A 96 13.84 -15.64 12.16
CA GLN A 96 15.18 -16.15 12.03
C GLN A 96 15.21 -17.38 11.09
N GLY A 97 15.60 -18.55 11.60
CA GLY A 97 15.68 -19.79 10.82
C GLY A 97 14.33 -20.48 10.58
N ARG A 98 13.22 -19.92 11.08
CA ARG A 98 11.86 -20.48 10.92
C ARG A 98 11.00 -19.56 10.09
N GLY A 99 10.12 -20.13 9.29
CA GLY A 99 9.21 -19.36 8.46
C GLY A 99 7.94 -20.11 8.16
N THR A 100 6.88 -19.33 7.95
CA THR A 100 5.58 -19.84 7.59
C THR A 100 5.02 -19.00 6.46
N VAL A 101 4.62 -19.63 5.37
CA VAL A 101 3.75 -19.02 4.37
C VAL A 101 2.38 -19.66 4.51
N GLN A 102 1.36 -18.82 4.66
CA GLN A 102 -0.02 -19.26 4.64
C GLN A 102 -0.80 -18.39 3.67
N VAL A 103 -1.48 -19.03 2.73
CA VAL A 103 -2.36 -18.40 1.74
C VAL A 103 -3.64 -19.20 1.72
N ALA A 104 -4.78 -18.54 1.93
CA ALA A 104 -6.08 -19.18 1.92
C ALA A 104 -7.07 -18.34 1.12
N PHE A 105 -7.64 -18.96 0.08
CA PHE A 105 -8.68 -18.38 -0.74
C PHE A 105 -10.04 -18.89 -0.26
N ASN A 106 -10.83 -18.02 0.33
CA ASN A 106 -12.26 -18.26 0.57
C ASN A 106 -13.06 -17.31 -0.31
N THR A 107 -12.90 -17.40 -1.63
CA THR A 107 -13.77 -16.66 -2.56
C THR A 107 -15.02 -17.50 -2.83
N VAL A 108 -16.18 -16.83 -2.91
CA VAL A 108 -17.52 -17.42 -3.07
C VAL A 108 -17.67 -18.29 -4.32
N TYR A 109 -16.69 -18.26 -5.23
CA TYR A 109 -16.67 -19.03 -6.45
C TYR A 109 -15.38 -19.85 -6.52
N PRO A 110 -15.42 -21.18 -6.31
CA PRO A 110 -14.33 -22.07 -6.72
C PRO A 110 -14.31 -22.10 -8.24
N GLY A 111 -13.74 -21.05 -8.84
CA GLY A 111 -13.56 -20.96 -10.28
C GLY A 111 -12.62 -22.07 -10.79
N PRO A 112 -12.62 -22.35 -12.10
CA PRO A 112 -11.87 -23.45 -12.73
C PRO A 112 -10.33 -23.41 -12.55
N ASN A 113 -9.81 -22.43 -11.80
CA ASN A 113 -8.40 -22.30 -11.48
C ASN A 113 -7.96 -23.13 -10.25
N GLY A 114 -8.88 -23.70 -9.47
CA GLY A 114 -8.57 -24.72 -8.45
C GLY A 114 -7.44 -24.36 -7.48
N ILE A 115 -7.24 -23.07 -7.20
CA ILE A 115 -6.12 -22.59 -6.38
C ILE A 115 -6.48 -22.90 -4.92
N GLY A 116 -6.12 -24.11 -4.48
CA GLY A 116 -6.14 -24.50 -3.08
C GLY A 116 -5.18 -23.62 -2.29
N GLY A 117 -5.52 -23.35 -1.03
CA GLY A 117 -4.62 -22.63 -0.13
C GLY A 117 -3.27 -23.33 -0.02
N VAL A 118 -2.22 -22.55 0.21
CA VAL A 118 -0.87 -23.05 0.45
C VAL A 118 -0.53 -22.79 1.90
N THR A 119 -0.07 -23.80 2.61
CA THR A 119 0.52 -23.63 3.93
C THR A 119 1.82 -24.40 3.97
N VAL A 120 2.93 -23.69 4.14
CA VAL A 120 4.25 -24.27 4.36
C VAL A 120 4.79 -23.66 5.63
N ASP A 121 5.04 -24.51 6.62
CA ASP A 121 5.72 -24.13 7.85
C ASP A 121 7.00 -24.97 7.97
N GLY A 122 8.11 -24.31 8.27
CA GLY A 122 9.38 -25.00 8.38
C GLY A 122 10.60 -24.08 8.48
N THR A 123 11.71 -24.53 7.91
CA THR A 123 13.00 -23.84 8.01
C THR A 123 13.20 -22.88 6.85
N VAL A 124 13.76 -21.71 7.13
CA VAL A 124 14.13 -20.71 6.13
C VAL A 124 15.57 -20.93 5.69
N SER A 125 15.81 -20.88 4.38
CA SER A 125 17.15 -21.00 3.79
C SER A 125 17.35 -20.01 2.64
N ASP A 126 18.61 -19.86 2.22
CA ASP A 126 19.01 -19.17 1.00
C ASP A 126 18.53 -17.72 0.90
N ILE A 127 18.49 -17.00 2.03
CA ILE A 127 18.10 -15.60 2.06
C ILE A 127 19.11 -14.77 1.27
N GLN A 128 18.62 -14.10 0.23
CA GLN A 128 19.36 -13.18 -0.60
C GLN A 128 18.65 -11.83 -0.61
N MET A 129 19.35 -10.78 -0.19
CA MET A 129 18.84 -9.41 -0.19
C MET A 129 19.63 -8.56 -1.17
N THR A 130 18.90 -7.82 -2.02
CA THR A 130 19.46 -6.84 -2.94
C THR A 130 18.63 -5.57 -2.91
N THR A 131 19.26 -4.42 -3.14
CA THR A 131 18.58 -3.13 -3.27
C THR A 131 18.79 -2.61 -4.67
N ASP A 132 17.72 -2.23 -5.36
CA ASP A 132 17.81 -1.66 -6.70
C ASP A 132 18.21 -0.17 -6.68
N LYS A 133 18.42 0.41 -7.86
CA LYS A 133 18.81 1.84 -7.98
C LYS A 133 17.72 2.83 -7.54
N ARG A 134 16.48 2.35 -7.39
CA ARG A 134 15.32 3.14 -6.96
C ARG A 134 15.04 2.99 -5.46
N GLY A 135 15.86 2.22 -4.74
CA GLY A 135 15.70 1.99 -3.31
C GLY A 135 14.83 0.78 -2.97
N ASN A 136 14.21 0.10 -3.94
CA ASN A 136 13.38 -1.07 -3.62
C ASN A 136 14.26 -2.23 -3.17
N VAL A 137 13.81 -2.96 -2.15
CA VAL A 137 14.55 -4.08 -1.59
C VAL A 137 13.92 -5.40 -2.01
N ASN A 138 14.69 -6.23 -2.70
CA ASN A 138 14.30 -7.58 -3.07
C ASN A 138 14.93 -8.57 -2.08
N CYS A 139 14.09 -9.36 -1.42
CA CYS A 139 14.47 -10.41 -0.48
C CYS A 139 13.92 -11.75 -0.98
N ASN A 140 14.80 -12.62 -1.44
CA ASN A 140 14.44 -13.94 -1.96
C ASN A 140 14.92 -15.03 -1.00
N PHE A 141 14.11 -16.04 -0.74
CA PHE A 141 14.44 -17.13 0.18
C PHE A 141 13.56 -18.34 -0.06
N SER A 142 13.87 -19.45 0.60
CA SER A 142 13.05 -20.67 0.58
C SER A 142 12.51 -21.00 1.96
N ILE A 143 11.30 -21.56 2.03
CA ILE A 143 10.74 -22.19 3.24
C ILE A 143 10.57 -23.68 2.96
N GLN A 144 11.21 -24.52 3.76
CA GLN A 144 11.17 -25.97 3.64
C GLN A 144 10.39 -26.59 4.80
N GLY A 145 9.20 -27.13 4.51
CA GLY A 145 8.40 -27.93 5.44
C GLY A 145 8.58 -29.43 5.21
N ILE A 146 7.72 -30.24 5.85
CA ILE A 146 7.73 -31.70 5.72
C ILE A 146 7.04 -32.10 4.41
N GLY A 147 7.81 -32.51 3.41
CA GLY A 147 7.30 -32.97 2.10
C GLY A 147 6.81 -31.87 1.17
N ILE A 148 6.93 -30.60 1.56
CA ILE A 148 6.46 -29.42 0.84
C ILE A 148 7.43 -28.26 1.04
N SER A 149 7.65 -27.45 0.00
CA SER A 149 8.45 -26.23 0.08
C SER A 149 7.90 -25.12 -0.81
N ALA A 150 8.33 -23.89 -0.53
CA ALA A 150 8.01 -22.74 -1.35
C ALA A 150 9.22 -21.82 -1.48
N GLN A 151 9.49 -21.37 -2.71
CA GLN A 151 10.38 -20.26 -2.97
C GLN A 151 9.60 -18.95 -2.88
N ILE A 152 10.18 -17.98 -2.18
CA ILE A 152 9.57 -16.71 -1.85
C ILE A 152 10.39 -15.61 -2.51
N PHE A 153 9.71 -14.74 -3.25
CA PHE A 153 10.29 -13.55 -3.89
C PHE A 153 9.58 -12.32 -3.35
N LEU A 154 10.20 -11.62 -2.40
CA LEU A 154 9.62 -10.46 -1.74
C LEU A 154 10.26 -9.18 -2.27
N THR A 155 9.45 -8.18 -2.57
CA THR A 155 9.89 -6.83 -2.90
C THR A 155 9.23 -5.84 -1.94
N LEU A 156 10.06 -5.11 -1.19
CA LEU A 156 9.67 -3.94 -0.40
C LEU A 156 9.84 -2.69 -1.26
N THR A 157 8.78 -1.90 -1.39
CA THR A 157 8.78 -0.66 -2.17
C THR A 157 9.49 0.43 -1.38
N ASP A 158 10.31 1.24 -2.06
CA ASP A 158 10.97 2.39 -1.43
C ASP A 158 9.96 3.40 -0.86
N GLY A 159 10.31 3.98 0.30
CA GLY A 159 9.56 5.08 0.88
C GLY A 159 8.28 4.72 1.63
N GLY A 160 8.04 3.43 1.92
CA GLY A 160 6.95 2.95 2.77
C GLY A 160 7.09 1.46 3.08
N ASN A 161 6.17 0.86 3.83
CA ASN A 161 6.24 -0.58 4.14
C ASN A 161 5.42 -1.47 3.20
N ASN A 162 4.96 -0.93 2.06
CA ASN A 162 4.22 -1.70 1.09
C ASN A 162 5.14 -2.74 0.42
N ALA A 163 4.72 -3.99 0.47
CA ALA A 163 5.46 -5.11 -0.07
C ALA A 163 4.59 -5.97 -0.99
N THR A 164 5.25 -6.56 -1.97
CA THR A 164 4.67 -7.60 -2.82
C THR A 164 5.49 -8.87 -2.64
N VAL A 165 4.82 -10.01 -2.48
CA VAL A 165 5.48 -11.31 -2.44
C VAL A 165 4.93 -12.20 -3.54
N THR A 166 5.81 -12.90 -4.24
CA THR A 166 5.44 -14.01 -5.12
C THR A 166 5.89 -15.31 -4.49
N ILE A 167 4.95 -16.25 -4.39
CA ILE A 167 5.13 -17.56 -3.77
C ILE A 167 5.10 -18.62 -4.87
N SER A 168 6.17 -19.40 -4.96
CA SER A 168 6.31 -20.52 -5.89
C SER A 168 6.45 -21.83 -5.12
N PRO A 169 5.36 -22.57 -4.88
CA PRO A 169 5.41 -23.87 -4.24
C PRO A 169 6.09 -24.95 -5.11
N ASN A 170 6.58 -26.03 -4.49
CA ASN A 170 7.22 -27.14 -5.21
C ASN A 170 6.26 -28.26 -5.68
N PHE A 171 4.98 -28.22 -5.31
CA PHE A 171 3.99 -29.27 -5.60
C PHE A 171 3.09 -28.96 -6.81
N ASN A 172 3.17 -27.75 -7.37
CA ASN A 172 2.54 -27.39 -8.64
C ASN A 172 3.32 -26.23 -9.30
N SER A 173 2.98 -25.91 -10.55
CA SER A 173 3.61 -24.81 -11.31
C SER A 173 2.88 -23.46 -11.16
N ASN A 174 1.89 -23.37 -10.27
CA ASN A 174 1.13 -22.15 -10.06
C ASN A 174 1.86 -21.26 -9.05
N THR A 175 2.10 -20.01 -9.43
CA THR A 175 2.55 -18.96 -8.52
C THR A 175 1.38 -18.15 -8.01
N MET A 176 1.54 -17.57 -6.82
CA MET A 176 0.60 -16.61 -6.25
C MET A 176 1.34 -15.34 -5.89
N THR A 177 0.80 -14.20 -6.26
CA THR A 177 1.38 -12.90 -5.88
C THR A 177 0.44 -12.21 -4.93
N LEU A 178 0.94 -11.83 -3.76
CA LEU A 178 0.19 -11.10 -2.73
C LEU A 178 0.80 -9.72 -2.56
N SER A 179 -0.02 -8.76 -2.21
CA SER A 179 0.42 -7.41 -1.84
C SER A 179 -0.18 -7.03 -0.48
N GLY A 180 0.56 -6.21 0.24
CA GLY A 180 0.19 -5.75 1.58
C GLY A 180 1.35 -5.02 2.24
N ASN A 181 1.48 -5.19 3.56
CA ASN A 181 2.47 -4.45 4.35
C ASN A 181 3.47 -5.39 5.02
N LEU A 182 4.75 -5.00 5.01
CA LEU A 182 5.80 -5.67 5.75
C LEU A 182 5.99 -4.98 7.10
N VAL A 183 5.91 -5.76 8.18
CA VAL A 183 6.03 -5.24 9.54
C VAL A 183 7.00 -6.10 10.36
N PRO A 184 7.69 -5.50 11.35
CA PRO A 184 8.42 -6.26 12.37
C PRO A 184 7.52 -7.26 13.09
N LEU A 185 8.08 -8.41 13.52
CA LEU A 185 7.31 -9.45 14.23
C LEU A 185 6.51 -8.92 15.43
N GLU A 186 7.12 -8.03 16.22
CA GLU A 186 6.51 -7.46 17.43
C GLU A 186 5.29 -6.56 17.14
N GLN A 187 5.26 -5.95 15.95
CA GLN A 187 4.15 -5.11 15.50
C GLN A 187 3.01 -5.97 14.92
N SER A 188 3.32 -7.15 14.35
CA SER A 188 2.35 -8.03 13.70
C SER A 188 1.34 -8.67 14.65
N ASN A 189 0.06 -8.50 14.36
CA ASN A 189 -1.01 -9.18 15.07
C ASN A 189 -1.08 -10.67 14.74
N ILE A 190 -0.55 -11.09 13.58
CA ILE A 190 -0.47 -12.50 13.19
C ILE A 190 0.49 -13.25 14.10
N PHE A 191 1.65 -12.65 14.39
CA PHE A 191 2.63 -13.23 15.28
C PHE A 191 2.11 -13.27 16.72
N LYS A 192 1.60 -12.15 17.25
CA LYS A 192 1.05 -12.05 18.62
C LYS A 192 -0.15 -12.97 18.87
N GLY A 193 -0.92 -13.31 17.84
CA GLY A 193 -2.10 -14.17 17.94
C GLY A 193 -1.81 -15.67 17.93
N ARG A 194 -0.54 -16.10 17.80
CA ARG A 194 -0.15 -17.51 17.69
C ARG A 194 0.96 -17.85 18.68
N SER A 195 0.91 -19.06 19.24
CA SER A 195 2.01 -19.61 20.03
C SER A 195 3.02 -20.26 19.08
N TRP A 196 4.26 -19.78 19.07
CA TRP A 196 5.35 -20.25 18.21
C TRP A 196 6.37 -21.07 19.01
#